data_AF-A0A2S2F814-F1
#
_entry.id   AF-A0A2S2F814-F1
#
_cell.length_a   1.000
_cell.length_b   1.000
_cell.length_c   1.000
_cell.angle_alpha   90.00
_cell.angle_beta   90.00
_cell.angle_gamma   90.00
#
_symmetry.space_group_name_H-M   'P 1'
#
loop_
_entity.id
_entity.type
_entity.pdbx_description
1 polymer ?
#
loop_
_entity_poly.entity_id
_entity_poly.type
_entity_poly.pdbx_seq_one_letter_code
_entity_poly.pdbx_strand_id
1 'polypeptide(L)'
;MDTLTVKQALIAIANEEKKPPYGMCVVRDVVTAFRENKEHHLKDKILARSPFFAQKNKGAEVVVKAKTERTRYIATKELSENNKWLNELCEPKGMTTIISELLGFSSGFFTDYKNGRRAFPDHLKNQVKKIESQAKEILAEREKAYQLKIAHGTATRYAKGCRCDLCRRASSKRRAGLKRMAV
;
A
#
# COMPACT_ATOMS: atom_id res chain seq x y z
N MET A 1 -7.34 -13.01 -15.84
CA MET A 1 -8.72 -12.98 -16.35
C MET A 1 -9.54 -13.97 -15.54
N ASP A 2 -10.74 -13.59 -15.12
CA ASP A 2 -11.57 -14.45 -14.27
C ASP A 2 -12.23 -15.57 -15.08
N THR A 3 -12.31 -16.76 -14.49
CA THR A 3 -12.85 -17.98 -15.13
C THR A 3 -14.29 -17.79 -15.62
N LEU A 4 -15.09 -17.04 -14.87
CA LEU A 4 -16.50 -16.76 -15.21
C LEU A 4 -16.61 -15.90 -16.48
N THR A 5 -15.76 -14.88 -16.62
CA THR A 5 -15.72 -14.00 -17.80
C THR A 5 -15.26 -14.75 -19.04
N VAL A 6 -14.26 -15.62 -18.91
CA VAL A 6 -13.77 -16.47 -20.01
C VAL A 6 -14.85 -17.45 -20.45
N LYS A 7 -15.58 -18.05 -19.50
CA LYS A 7 -16.71 -18.95 -19.80
C LYS A 7 -17.83 -18.23 -20.54
N GLN A 8 -18.22 -17.03 -20.10
CA GLN A 8 -19.27 -16.24 -20.76
C GLN A 8 -18.88 -15.84 -22.19
N ALA A 9 -17.63 -15.43 -22.41
CA ALA A 9 -17.13 -15.10 -23.75
C ALA A 9 -17.10 -16.32 -24.67
N LEU A 10 -16.69 -17.49 -24.16
CA LEU A 10 -16.66 -18.74 -24.92
C LEU A 10 -18.06 -19.22 -25.31
N ILE A 11 -19.06 -19.03 -24.44
CA ILE A 11 -20.47 -19.34 -24.75
C ILE A 11 -20.97 -18.44 -25.89
N ALA A 12 -20.66 -17.14 -25.85
CA ALA A 12 -21.03 -16.21 -26.93
C ALA A 12 -20.39 -16.61 -28.27
N ILE A 13 -19.10 -16.95 -28.28
CA ILE A 13 -18.38 -17.41 -29.48
C ILE A 13 -18.98 -18.71 -30.02
N ALA A 14 -19.31 -19.68 -29.15
CA ALA A 14 -19.91 -20.94 -29.57
C ALA A 14 -21.28 -20.73 -30.24
N ASN A 15 -22.11 -19.85 -29.68
CA ASN A 15 -23.42 -19.52 -30.24
C ASN A 15 -23.33 -18.84 -31.61
N GLU A 16 -22.34 -17.96 -31.81
CA GLU A 16 -22.09 -17.29 -33.10
C GLU A 16 -21.59 -18.25 -34.17
N GLU A 17 -20.70 -19.18 -33.79
CA GLU A 17 -20.19 -20.21 -34.70
C GLU A 17 -21.17 -21.38 -34.90
N LYS A 18 -22.37 -21.33 -34.30
CA LYS A 18 -23.36 -22.43 -34.27
C LYS A 18 -22.76 -23.77 -33.81
N LYS A 19 -21.83 -23.71 -32.86
CA LYS A 19 -21.15 -24.87 -32.29
C LYS A 19 -21.68 -25.19 -30.90
N PRO A 20 -21.58 -26.46 -30.44
CA PRO A 20 -21.86 -26.79 -29.05
C PRO A 20 -20.93 -26.01 -28.12
N PRO A 21 -21.39 -25.69 -26.90
CA PRO A 21 -20.62 -24.92 -25.93
C PRO A 21 -19.32 -25.65 -25.57
N TYR A 22 -18.23 -24.89 -25.44
CA TYR A 22 -16.93 -25.43 -25.05
C TYR A 22 -16.98 -26.07 -23.66
N GLY A 23 -16.44 -27.28 -23.54
CA GLY A 23 -16.35 -28.00 -22.27
C GLY A 23 -15.44 -27.29 -21.25
N MET A 24 -15.64 -27.58 -19.96
CA MET A 24 -14.90 -26.94 -18.87
C MET A 24 -13.38 -27.15 -18.93
N CYS A 25 -12.89 -28.23 -19.56
CA CYS A 25 -11.47 -28.45 -19.79
C CYS A 25 -10.89 -27.35 -20.69
N VAL A 26 -11.55 -27.04 -21.81
CA VAL A 26 -11.14 -25.97 -22.73
C VAL A 26 -11.23 -24.60 -22.05
N VAL A 27 -12.26 -24.36 -21.25
CA VAL A 27 -12.36 -23.13 -20.44
C VAL A 27 -11.16 -23.00 -19.49
N ARG A 28 -10.76 -24.08 -18.83
CA ARG A 28 -9.61 -24.10 -17.92
C ARG A 28 -8.31 -23.84 -18.68
N ASP A 29 -8.10 -24.48 -19.82
CA ASP A 29 -6.90 -24.31 -20.64
C ASP A 29 -6.76 -22.87 -21.14
N VAL A 30 -7.86 -22.27 -21.57
CA VAL A 30 -7.91 -20.86 -21.98
C VAL A 30 -7.59 -19.94 -20.79
N VAL A 31 -8.17 -20.19 -19.61
CA VAL A 31 -7.87 -19.41 -18.40
C VAL A 31 -6.39 -19.54 -18.01
N THR A 32 -5.83 -20.73 -18.09
CA THR A 32 -4.40 -20.97 -17.85
C THR A 32 -3.53 -20.24 -18.88
N ALA A 33 -3.92 -20.27 -20.16
CA ALA A 33 -3.23 -19.51 -21.21
C ALA A 33 -3.27 -17.99 -20.97
N PHE A 34 -4.37 -17.46 -20.41
CA PHE A 34 -4.45 -16.06 -19.97
C PHE A 34 -3.58 -15.76 -18.74
N ARG A 35 -3.41 -16.72 -17.81
CA ARG A 35 -2.60 -16.54 -16.60
C ARG A 35 -1.10 -16.66 -16.86
N GLU A 36 -0.72 -17.62 -17.68
CA GLU A 36 0.67 -17.94 -18.01
C GLU A 36 1.15 -17.21 -19.28
N ASN A 37 0.29 -16.38 -19.86
CA ASN A 37 0.50 -15.66 -21.11
C ASN A 37 0.97 -16.56 -22.29
N LYS A 38 0.50 -17.79 -22.32
CA LYS A 38 0.72 -18.71 -23.44
C LYS A 38 -0.21 -18.38 -24.60
N GLU A 39 0.17 -18.81 -25.81
CA GLU A 39 -0.67 -18.69 -27.00
C GLU A 39 -1.81 -19.70 -26.96
N HIS A 40 -3.00 -19.27 -27.36
CA HIS A 40 -4.17 -20.13 -27.47
C HIS A 40 -5.13 -19.59 -28.53
N HIS A 41 -5.58 -20.44 -29.45
CA HIS A 41 -6.40 -20.04 -30.62
C HIS A 41 -7.73 -19.33 -30.28
N LEU A 42 -8.30 -19.58 -29.09
CA LEU A 42 -9.50 -18.90 -28.59
C LEU A 42 -9.23 -17.58 -27.85
N LYS A 43 -7.96 -17.28 -27.53
CA LYS A 43 -7.57 -16.09 -26.74
C LYS A 43 -7.91 -14.81 -27.48
N ASP A 44 -7.56 -14.74 -28.78
CA ASP A 44 -7.79 -13.55 -29.62
C ASP A 44 -9.28 -13.30 -29.85
N LYS A 45 -10.05 -14.37 -30.05
CA LYS A 45 -11.52 -14.30 -30.19
C LYS A 45 -12.19 -13.80 -28.91
N ILE A 46 -11.72 -14.24 -27.73
CA ILE A 46 -12.24 -13.79 -26.43
C ILE A 46 -11.88 -12.32 -26.17
N LEU A 47 -10.67 -11.90 -26.53
CA LEU A 47 -10.23 -10.51 -26.41
C LEU A 47 -11.06 -9.58 -27.30
N ALA A 48 -11.43 -10.04 -28.51
CA ALA A 48 -12.30 -9.30 -29.42
C ALA A 48 -13.75 -9.16 -28.91
N ARG A 49 -14.26 -10.16 -28.17
CA ARG A 49 -15.67 -10.22 -27.74
C ARG A 49 -15.94 -9.73 -26.32
N SER A 50 -14.95 -9.72 -25.45
CA SER A 50 -15.15 -9.32 -24.05
C SER A 50 -15.54 -7.84 -23.96
N PRO A 51 -16.75 -7.49 -23.47
CA PRO A 51 -17.21 -6.11 -23.35
C PRO A 51 -16.33 -5.25 -22.41
N PHE A 52 -15.46 -5.87 -21.62
CA PHE A 52 -14.50 -5.18 -20.76
C PHE A 52 -13.36 -4.47 -21.48
N PHE A 53 -13.09 -4.77 -22.76
CA PHE A 53 -12.07 -4.05 -23.54
C PHE A 53 -12.63 -2.93 -24.41
N ALA A 54 -13.90 -2.99 -24.81
CA ALA A 54 -14.55 -1.91 -25.56
C ALA A 54 -14.76 -0.63 -24.71
N GLN A 55 -14.93 -0.76 -23.40
CA GLN A 55 -15.07 0.40 -22.49
C GLN A 55 -13.75 1.11 -22.17
N LYS A 56 -12.58 0.54 -22.50
CA LYS A 56 -11.31 1.23 -22.28
C LYS A 56 -10.94 2.23 -23.39
N ASN A 57 -11.57 2.13 -24.56
CA ASN A 57 -11.23 2.94 -25.73
C ASN A 57 -12.37 3.85 -26.25
N LYS A 58 -13.55 3.89 -25.62
CA LYS A 58 -14.64 4.83 -25.95
C LYS A 58 -14.90 5.89 -24.86
N GLY A 59 -13.83 6.30 -24.18
CA GLY A 59 -13.79 7.46 -23.28
C GLY A 59 -12.54 8.30 -23.54
N ALA A 60 -12.14 8.41 -24.80
CA ALA A 60 -11.18 9.40 -25.26
C ALA A 60 -11.92 10.71 -25.61
N GLU A 61 -12.70 11.21 -24.65
CA GLU A 61 -12.83 12.66 -24.51
C GLU A 61 -11.63 13.12 -23.69
N VAL A 62 -11.03 14.22 -24.17
CA VAL A 62 -9.73 14.75 -23.79
C VAL A 62 -9.74 15.19 -22.33
N VAL A 63 -9.53 14.25 -21.41
CA VAL A 63 -9.00 14.58 -20.09
C VAL A 63 -7.50 14.46 -20.19
N VAL A 64 -6.83 15.62 -20.19
CA VAL A 64 -5.39 15.78 -20.01
C VAL A 64 -5.02 15.13 -18.68
N LYS A 65 -4.83 13.82 -18.68
CA LYS A 65 -4.24 13.09 -17.56
C LYS A 65 -2.76 13.43 -17.57
N ALA A 66 -2.35 14.30 -16.65
CA ALA A 66 -0.96 14.43 -16.27
C ALA A 66 -0.39 13.03 -16.07
N LYS A 67 0.56 12.63 -16.93
CA LYS A 67 1.27 11.36 -16.83
C LYS A 67 1.94 11.31 -15.45
N THR A 68 1.40 10.55 -14.51
CA THR A 68 2.23 9.99 -13.44
C THR A 68 3.07 8.89 -14.06
N GLU A 69 4.21 9.29 -14.62
CA GLU A 69 5.28 8.38 -15.02
C GLU A 69 5.64 7.50 -13.82
N ARG A 70 5.43 6.20 -13.94
CA ARG A 70 6.07 5.22 -13.06
C ARG A 70 7.55 5.18 -13.44
N THR A 71 8.32 6.14 -12.93
CA THR A 71 9.78 6.16 -13.06
C THR A 71 10.32 4.91 -12.36
N ARG A 72 10.95 4.01 -13.12
CA ARG A 72 11.76 2.93 -12.52
C ARG A 72 12.86 3.57 -11.68
N TYR A 73 13.01 3.06 -10.46
CA TYR A 73 13.97 3.55 -9.47
C TYR A 73 15.39 3.42 -10.01
N ILE A 74 16.08 4.56 -10.15
CA ILE A 74 17.53 4.63 -10.35
C ILE A 74 18.11 4.96 -8.98
N ALA A 75 18.94 4.07 -8.45
CA ALA A 75 19.49 4.10 -7.08
C ALA A 75 20.41 5.30 -6.77
N THR A 76 20.62 6.20 -7.73
CA THR A 76 21.54 7.35 -7.66
C THR A 76 20.84 8.71 -7.57
N LYS A 77 19.52 8.74 -7.39
CA LYS A 77 18.78 10.02 -7.41
C LYS A 77 19.03 10.82 -6.13
N GLU A 78 19.70 11.96 -6.27
CA GLU A 78 19.87 12.92 -5.18
C GLU A 78 18.51 13.27 -4.56
N LEU A 79 18.43 13.20 -3.23
CA LEU A 79 17.25 13.60 -2.48
C LEU A 79 17.00 15.09 -2.70
N SER A 80 15.75 15.46 -3.02
CA SER A 80 15.36 16.86 -3.05
C SER A 80 15.59 17.52 -1.69
N GLU A 81 15.77 18.83 -1.66
CA GLU A 81 15.95 19.60 -0.42
C GLU A 81 14.83 19.33 0.61
N ASN A 82 13.59 19.20 0.13
CA ASN A 82 12.44 18.89 0.98
C ASN A 82 12.55 17.49 1.62
N ASN A 83 13.08 16.51 0.90
CA ASN A 83 13.26 15.15 1.43
C ASN A 83 14.44 15.10 2.42
N LYS A 84 15.51 15.85 2.15
CA LYS A 84 16.64 16.00 3.09
C LYS A 84 16.16 16.63 4.41
N TRP A 85 15.44 17.74 4.33
CA TRP A 85 14.81 18.38 5.48
C TRP A 85 13.90 17.44 6.26
N LEU A 86 13.05 16.66 5.57
CA LEU A 86 12.17 15.68 6.23
C LEU A 86 12.98 14.59 6.95
N ASN A 87 14.09 14.13 6.36
CA ASN A 87 14.98 13.14 6.97
C ASN A 87 15.64 13.67 8.24
N GLU A 88 16.17 14.89 8.21
CA GLU A 88 16.77 15.57 9.37
C GLU A 88 15.75 15.76 10.49
N LEU A 89 14.56 16.29 10.16
CA LEU A 89 13.49 16.44 11.15
C LEU A 89 13.07 15.10 11.77
N CYS A 90 13.09 14.02 10.97
CA CYS A 90 12.70 12.68 11.39
C CYS A 90 13.87 11.84 11.93
N GLU A 91 15.05 12.41 12.13
CA GLU A 91 16.23 11.72 12.65
C GLU A 91 16.03 11.22 14.09
N PRO A 92 15.41 12.01 15.01
CA PRO A 92 15.11 11.52 16.35
C PRO A 92 14.15 10.32 16.32
N LYS A 93 14.51 9.27 17.08
CA LYS A 93 13.76 8.00 17.09
C LYS A 93 12.32 8.24 17.57
N GLY A 94 11.37 8.02 16.68
CA GLY A 94 9.93 8.13 16.97
C GLY A 94 9.28 9.42 16.48
N MET A 95 10.06 10.41 16.02
CA MET A 95 9.54 11.67 15.48
C MET A 95 8.62 11.44 14.26
N THR A 96 9.01 10.55 13.34
CA THR A 96 8.16 10.17 12.19
C THR A 96 6.80 9.63 12.62
N THR A 97 6.74 8.86 13.72
CA THR A 97 5.48 8.31 14.22
C THR A 97 4.58 9.41 14.79
N ILE A 98 5.16 10.35 15.54
CA ILE A 98 4.43 11.48 16.13
C ILE A 98 3.85 12.37 15.02
N ILE A 99 4.67 12.74 14.04
CA ILE A 99 4.23 13.57 12.91
C ILE A 99 3.13 12.86 12.11
N SER A 100 3.26 11.55 11.87
CA SER A 100 2.22 10.77 11.18
C SER A 100 0.90 10.76 11.96
N GLU A 101 0.97 10.58 13.28
CA GLU A 101 -0.20 10.55 14.17
C GLU A 101 -0.91 11.91 14.22
N LEU A 102 -0.15 13.01 14.35
CA LEU A 102 -0.71 14.37 14.37
C LEU A 102 -1.37 14.76 13.04
N LEU A 103 -0.87 14.26 11.91
CA LEU A 103 -1.46 14.52 10.59
C LEU A 103 -2.53 13.49 10.19
N GLY A 104 -2.79 12.47 11.01
CA GLY A 104 -3.75 11.40 10.68
C GLY A 104 -3.28 10.44 9.59
N PHE A 105 -1.97 10.38 9.32
CA PHE A 105 -1.38 9.46 8.35
C PHE A 105 -0.96 8.12 8.98
N SER A 106 -0.86 7.09 8.14
CA SER A 106 -0.28 5.82 8.55
C SER A 106 1.20 5.97 8.93
N SER A 107 1.68 5.13 9.84
CA SER A 107 3.08 5.18 10.31
C SER A 107 4.15 4.96 9.23
N GLY A 108 3.76 4.37 8.10
CA GLY A 108 4.63 4.15 6.94
C GLY A 108 4.52 5.22 5.85
N PHE A 109 3.68 6.25 6.03
CA PHE A 109 3.41 7.25 5.00
C PHE A 109 4.67 7.99 4.55
N PHE A 110 5.53 8.39 5.51
CA PHE A 110 6.74 9.13 5.19
C PHE A 110 7.86 8.28 4.59
N THR A 111 7.75 6.94 4.62
CA THR A 111 8.82 6.02 4.19
C THR A 111 9.20 6.23 2.72
N ASP A 112 8.22 6.45 1.84
CA ASP A 112 8.50 6.68 0.42
C ASP A 112 9.23 8.00 0.16
N TYR A 113 8.97 9.04 0.97
CA TYR A 113 9.64 10.34 0.85
C TYR A 113 11.07 10.28 1.44
N LYS A 114 11.23 9.65 2.61
CA LYS A 114 12.54 9.44 3.25
C LYS A 114 13.49 8.65 2.35
N ASN A 115 12.97 7.64 1.65
CA ASN A 115 13.72 6.80 0.72
C ASN A 115 13.93 7.44 -0.66
N GLY A 116 13.48 8.69 -0.87
CA GLY A 116 13.63 9.38 -2.15
C GLY A 116 12.78 8.82 -3.30
N ARG A 117 11.82 7.93 -3.01
CA ARG A 117 10.92 7.36 -4.03
C ARG A 117 9.94 8.40 -4.57
N ARG A 118 9.64 9.43 -3.78
CA ARG A 118 8.77 10.55 -4.14
C ARG A 118 9.36 11.85 -3.63
N ALA A 119 9.19 12.93 -4.39
CA ALA A 119 9.49 14.27 -3.91
C ALA A 119 8.44 14.68 -2.87
N PHE A 120 8.89 15.24 -1.76
CA PHE A 120 8.03 15.69 -0.68
C PHE A 120 7.34 17.02 -1.06
N PRO A 121 6.00 17.05 -1.14
CA PRO A 121 5.25 18.24 -1.57
C PRO A 121 5.36 19.42 -0.60
N ASP A 122 5.37 20.64 -1.14
CA ASP A 122 5.48 21.86 -0.32
C ASP A 122 4.28 22.08 0.61
N HIS A 123 3.06 21.70 0.20
CA HIS A 123 1.88 21.80 1.05
C HIS A 123 2.00 20.92 2.31
N LEU A 124 2.55 19.71 2.17
CA LEU A 124 2.82 18.82 3.30
C LEU A 124 3.96 19.37 4.17
N LYS A 125 5.00 19.96 3.57
CA LYS A 125 6.06 20.65 4.31
C LYS A 125 5.50 21.76 5.19
N ASN A 126 4.59 22.56 4.66
CA ASN A 126 3.93 23.62 5.43
C ASN A 126 3.04 23.06 6.55
N GLN A 127 2.35 21.96 6.32
CA GLN A 127 1.59 21.29 7.39
C GLN A 127 2.49 20.74 8.50
N VAL A 128 3.58 20.06 8.13
CA VAL A 128 4.55 19.50 9.10
C VAL A 128 5.20 20.62 9.92
N LYS A 129 5.57 21.75 9.30
CA LYS A 129 6.10 22.92 10.02
C LYS A 129 5.14 23.47 11.07
N LYS A 130 3.83 23.48 10.80
CA LYS A 130 2.82 23.95 11.75
C LYS A 130 2.74 23.09 13.02
N ILE A 131 2.96 21.79 12.87
CA ILE A 131 2.88 20.83 13.99
C ILE A 131 4.26 20.51 14.59
N GLU A 132 5.33 21.10 14.07
CA GLU A 132 6.70 20.76 14.43
C GLU A 132 7.00 21.01 15.92
N SER A 133 6.57 22.16 16.45
CA SER A 133 6.72 22.51 17.87
C SER A 133 6.02 21.49 18.77
N GLN A 134 4.76 21.21 18.48
CA GLN A 134 3.95 20.23 19.20
C GLN A 134 4.57 18.82 19.14
N ALA A 135 5.10 18.41 17.99
CA ALA A 135 5.76 17.12 17.84
C ALA A 135 7.04 17.02 18.69
N LYS A 136 7.82 18.10 18.77
CA LYS A 136 9.03 18.17 19.62
C LYS A 136 8.67 18.12 21.10
N GLU A 137 7.61 18.79 21.53
CA GLU A 137 7.13 18.74 22.91
C GLU A 137 6.73 17.31 23.32
N ILE A 138 5.93 16.63 22.48
CA ILE A 138 5.53 15.23 22.72
C ILE A 138 6.75 14.31 22.77
N LEU A 139 7.74 14.53 21.90
CA LEU A 139 8.97 13.75 21.90
C LEU A 139 9.74 13.95 23.21
N ALA A 140 9.92 15.19 23.64
CA ALA A 140 10.60 15.53 24.90
C ALA A 140 9.87 14.95 26.12
N GLU A 141 8.54 14.97 26.13
CA GLU A 141 7.73 14.34 27.18
C GLU A 141 7.94 12.81 27.20
N ARG A 142 7.97 12.17 26.02
CA ARG A 142 8.24 10.74 25.89
C ARG A 142 9.65 10.38 26.36
N GLU A 143 10.64 11.22 26.08
CA GLU A 143 12.02 11.04 26.55
C GLU A 143 12.13 11.22 28.06
N LYS A 144 11.52 12.27 28.63
CA LYS A 144 11.43 12.46 30.09
C LYS A 144 10.77 11.26 30.77
N ALA A 145 9.67 10.74 30.22
CA ALA A 145 9.00 9.55 30.74
C ALA A 145 9.87 8.28 30.65
N TYR A 146 10.79 8.20 29.69
CA TYR A 146 11.77 7.13 29.59
C TYR A 146 12.86 7.28 30.66
N GLN A 147 13.40 8.48 30.84
CA GLN A 147 14.43 8.80 31.83
C GLN A 147 13.95 8.64 33.27
N LEU A 148 12.72 9.06 33.57
CA LEU A 148 12.09 8.95 34.88
C LEU A 148 11.79 7.50 35.31
N LYS A 149 12.18 6.49 34.52
CA LYS A 149 11.90 5.05 34.77
C LYS A 149 10.45 4.78 35.15
N ILE A 150 9.53 5.59 34.65
CA ILE A 150 8.11 5.36 34.79
C ILE A 150 7.85 3.94 34.29
N ALA A 151 7.27 3.06 35.11
CA ALA A 151 7.24 1.62 34.83
C ALA A 151 6.83 1.32 33.37
N HIS A 152 7.77 0.80 32.58
CA HIS A 152 7.59 0.34 31.20
C HIS A 152 7.66 -1.19 31.16
N GLY A 153 7.34 -1.81 30.03
CA GLY A 153 7.40 -3.28 29.93
C GLY A 153 6.16 -4.00 30.47
N THR A 154 5.04 -3.29 30.63
CA THR A 154 3.74 -3.90 30.96
C THR A 154 2.73 -3.66 29.85
N ALA A 155 1.84 -4.64 29.61
CA ALA A 155 0.80 -4.51 28.60
C ALA A 155 -0.19 -3.36 28.92
N THR A 156 -0.40 -3.06 30.20
CA THR A 156 -1.26 -1.97 30.68
C THR A 156 -0.75 -0.61 30.23
N ARG A 157 0.57 -0.40 30.25
CA ARG A 157 1.17 0.86 29.79
C ARG A 157 1.15 0.99 28.27
N TYR A 158 1.27 -0.13 27.56
CA TYR A 158 1.01 -0.16 26.12
C TYR A 158 -0.44 0.25 25.79
N ALA A 159 -1.42 -0.25 26.54
CA ALA A 159 -2.83 0.12 26.37
C ALA A 159 -3.09 1.61 26.67
N LYS A 160 -2.36 2.20 27.63
CA LYS A 160 -2.38 3.64 27.94
C LYS A 160 -1.60 4.51 26.94
N GLY A 161 -1.04 3.94 25.87
CA GLY A 161 -0.40 4.70 24.78
C GLY A 161 1.13 4.61 24.69
N CYS A 162 1.82 3.97 25.64
CA CYS A 162 3.27 3.83 25.55
C CYS A 162 3.70 2.85 24.45
N ARG A 163 4.53 3.29 23.49
CA ARG A 163 4.94 2.47 22.33
C ARG A 163 6.42 2.06 22.33
N CYS A 164 7.11 2.18 23.47
CA CYS A 164 8.50 1.76 23.64
C CYS A 164 8.67 0.24 23.43
N ASP A 165 9.91 -0.19 23.15
CA ASP A 165 10.22 -1.58 22.80
C ASP A 165 9.86 -2.56 23.93
N LEU A 166 10.05 -2.16 25.19
CA LEU A 166 9.66 -2.94 26.36
C LEU A 166 8.14 -3.15 26.43
N CYS A 167 7.34 -2.09 26.32
CA CYS A 167 5.87 -2.16 26.33
C CYS A 167 5.32 -2.93 25.12
N ARG A 168 5.94 -2.78 23.95
CA ARG A 168 5.58 -3.51 22.73
C ARG A 168 5.82 -5.01 22.88
N ARG A 169 6.97 -5.42 23.43
CA ARG A 169 7.28 -6.83 23.74
C ARG A 169 6.30 -7.40 24.77
N ALA A 170 5.99 -6.64 25.82
CA ALA A 170 5.02 -7.07 26.84
C ALA A 170 3.60 -7.27 26.29
N SER A 171 3.13 -6.36 25.44
CA SER A 171 1.84 -6.49 24.74
C SER A 171 1.83 -7.68 23.77
N SER A 172 2.92 -7.88 23.03
CA SER A 172 3.09 -9.05 22.16
C SER A 172 3.03 -10.36 22.95
N LYS A 173 3.78 -10.46 24.06
CA LYS A 173 3.79 -11.64 24.95
C LYS A 173 2.41 -11.92 25.53
N ARG A 174 1.67 -10.89 25.97
CA ARG A 174 0.29 -11.02 26.47
C ARG A 174 -0.65 -11.57 25.38
N ARG A 175 -0.58 -11.06 24.14
CA ARG A 175 -1.40 -11.54 23.02
C ARG A 175 -1.06 -12.97 22.62
N ALA A 176 0.23 -13.34 22.63
CA ALA A 176 0.67 -14.69 22.36
C ALA A 176 0.22 -15.69 23.45
N GLY A 177 0.24 -15.29 24.72
CA GLY A 177 -0.27 -16.10 25.83
C GLY A 177 -1.78 -16.33 25.77
N LEU A 178 -2.56 -15.28 25.49
CA LEU A 178 -4.01 -15.38 25.29
C LEU A 178 -4.40 -16.36 24.17
N LYS A 179 -3.63 -16.40 23.08
CA LYS A 179 -3.86 -17.36 22.00
C LYS A 179 -3.62 -18.82 22.40
N ARG A 180 -2.76 -19.09 23.39
CA ARG A 180 -2.47 -20.46 23.85
C ARG A 180 -3.51 -21.02 24.82
N MET A 181 -4.32 -20.17 25.44
CA MET A 181 -5.38 -20.59 26.38
C MET A 181 -6.76 -20.71 25.72
N ALA A 182 -6.87 -20.35 24.43
CA ALA A 182 -8.11 -20.38 23.66
C ALA A 182 -8.16 -21.55 22.65
N VAL A 183 -7.27 -22.52 22.79
CA VAL A 183 -7.24 -23.81 22.07
C VAL A 183 -7.48 -24.89 23.09
#